data_AF-A0A9D9E0Q1-F1
#
_entry.id   AF-A0A9D9E0Q1-F1
#
_cell.length_a   1.000
_cell.length_b   1.000
_cell.length_c   1.000
_cell.angle_alpha   90.00
_cell.angle_beta   90.00
_cell.angle_gamma   90.00
#
_symmetry.space_group_name_H-M   'P 1'
#
loop_
_entity.id
_entity.type
_entity.pdbx_description
1 polymer ?
#
loop_
_entity_poly.entity_id
_entity_poly.type
_entity_poly.pdbx_seq_one_letter_code
_entity_poly.pdbx_strand_id
1 'polypeptide(L)'
;MTRLATCAVCLLLAFMPAGNGAVAQTASVNVTSMEKNNAGTVPCTDSVSETVGCAKLPLSPDAIVRLSKIEVYPGYMDEYVRYATEVGEISLRTEPGVIAMYAVAEKENPCKITILEIYSSREAYDKHIASEHFRRYKTGTLKMVKSLILSDQTPLNPASKICNFIYK
;
A
#
# COMPACT_ATOMS: atom_id res chain seq x y z
N MET A 1 -26.68 5.61 -18.84
CA MET A 1 -25.72 5.41 -19.96
C MET A 1 -24.32 5.67 -19.41
N THR A 2 -23.81 4.67 -18.68
CA THR A 2 -22.59 3.88 -19.02
C THR A 2 -21.28 4.63 -18.79
N ARG A 3 -20.77 4.56 -17.55
CA ARG A 3 -19.34 4.64 -17.24
C ARG A 3 -18.86 3.24 -16.86
N LEU A 4 -18.76 2.36 -17.85
CA LEU A 4 -18.10 1.04 -17.75
C LEU A 4 -16.77 1.13 -18.51
N ALA A 5 -15.81 1.83 -17.92
CA ALA A 5 -14.39 1.74 -18.24
C ALA A 5 -13.73 1.94 -16.88
N THR A 6 -12.98 1.01 -16.29
CA THR A 6 -11.59 0.73 -16.73
C THR A 6 -11.04 -0.52 -16.01
N CYS A 7 -11.61 -1.71 -16.26
CA CYS A 7 -10.94 -2.97 -15.87
C CYS A 7 -11.03 -4.10 -16.92
N ALA A 8 -11.56 -3.82 -18.12
CA ALA A 8 -11.74 -4.83 -19.17
C ALA A 8 -10.96 -4.53 -20.48
N VAL A 9 -10.04 -3.57 -20.50
CA VAL A 9 -9.25 -3.27 -21.71
C VAL A 9 -7.81 -3.76 -21.52
N CYS A 10 -7.60 -5.07 -21.74
CA CYS A 10 -6.28 -5.60 -22.10
C CYS A 10 -6.40 -6.85 -22.98
N LEU A 11 -7.32 -6.85 -23.96
CA LEU A 11 -7.44 -7.97 -24.91
C LEU A 11 -7.70 -7.59 -26.38
N LEU A 12 -7.47 -6.34 -26.79
CA LEU A 12 -7.39 -6.01 -28.21
C LEU A 12 -6.29 -4.96 -28.43
N LEU A 13 -5.11 -5.44 -28.81
CA LEU A 13 -4.14 -4.82 -29.72
C LEU A 13 -2.96 -5.80 -29.89
N ALA A 14 -3.23 -6.97 -30.47
CA ALA A 14 -2.20 -7.92 -30.88
C ALA A 14 -2.30 -8.18 -32.39
N PHE A 15 -2.27 -7.12 -33.20
CA PHE A 15 -1.97 -7.20 -34.63
C PHE A 15 -1.35 -5.88 -35.08
N MET A 16 -0.06 -5.70 -34.80
CA MET A 16 0.80 -4.81 -35.58
C MET A 16 2.11 -5.56 -35.88
N PRO A 17 2.62 -5.47 -37.12
CA PRO A 17 3.71 -6.32 -37.59
C PRO A 17 5.04 -5.92 -36.95
N ALA A 18 5.92 -6.91 -36.78
CA ALA A 18 7.28 -6.75 -36.34
C ALA A 18 8.03 -5.77 -37.27
N GLY A 19 8.48 -4.65 -36.71
CA GLY A 19 9.28 -3.64 -37.39
C GLY A 19 10.50 -3.27 -36.55
N ASN A 20 11.63 -3.84 -36.93
CA ASN A 20 13.03 -3.48 -36.66
C ASN A 20 13.38 -2.62 -35.43
N GLY A 21 14.18 -3.24 -34.54
CA GLY A 21 15.40 -2.61 -34.04
C GLY A 21 15.25 -1.63 -32.88
N ALA A 22 14.83 -2.11 -31.71
CA ALA A 22 15.16 -1.44 -30.45
C ALA A 22 16.43 -2.10 -29.88
N VAL A 23 17.56 -1.41 -30.01
CA VAL A 23 18.81 -1.76 -29.35
C VAL A 23 18.56 -1.81 -27.84
N ALA A 24 18.86 -2.95 -27.22
CA ALA A 24 18.92 -3.06 -25.77
C ALA A 24 20.00 -2.10 -25.26
N GLN A 25 19.59 -0.99 -24.65
CA GLN A 25 20.52 -0.06 -24.04
C GLN A 25 20.94 -0.62 -22.68
N THR A 26 22.01 -1.41 -22.69
CA THR A 26 22.75 -1.80 -21.49
C THR A 26 23.33 -0.54 -20.84
N ALA A 27 22.63 0.01 -19.85
CA ALA A 27 23.18 1.04 -18.99
C ALA A 27 24.09 0.38 -17.94
N SER A 28 25.38 0.27 -18.24
CA SER A 28 26.41 0.03 -17.23
C SER A 28 26.61 1.31 -16.43
N VAL A 29 26.12 1.36 -15.19
CA VAL A 29 26.38 2.49 -14.29
C VAL A 29 27.71 2.24 -13.57
N ASN A 30 28.71 3.08 -13.85
CA ASN A 30 29.94 3.12 -13.06
C ASN A 30 29.64 3.78 -11.71
N VAL A 31 29.76 3.01 -10.63
CA VAL A 31 29.64 3.51 -9.26
C VAL A 31 31.02 4.03 -8.83
N THR A 32 31.24 5.34 -8.96
CA THR A 32 32.32 6.01 -8.25
C THR A 32 31.83 7.30 -7.61
N SER A 33 31.96 7.33 -6.28
CA SER A 33 31.92 8.50 -5.39
C SER A 33 30.57 9.24 -5.27
N MET A 34 29.79 8.89 -4.25
CA MET A 34 28.89 9.86 -3.61
C MET A 34 29.60 10.42 -2.37
N GLU A 35 29.96 11.69 -2.44
CA GLU A 35 30.34 12.51 -1.29
C GLU A 35 29.20 12.50 -0.26
N LYS A 36 29.58 12.46 1.02
CA LYS A 36 28.67 12.50 2.16
C LYS A 36 28.01 13.88 2.24
N ASN A 37 26.95 14.07 1.48
CA ASN A 37 26.04 15.19 1.66
C ASN A 37 25.10 14.81 2.79
N ASN A 38 25.28 15.52 3.92
CA ASN A 38 24.50 15.45 5.13
C ASN A 38 23.00 15.50 4.79
N ALA A 39 22.39 14.32 4.67
CA ALA A 39 20.95 14.17 4.52
C ALA A 39 20.34 14.71 5.80
N GLY A 40 19.74 15.89 5.71
CA GLY A 40 18.84 16.38 6.74
C GLY A 40 17.79 15.30 6.97
N THR A 41 17.95 14.54 8.04
CA THR A 41 16.94 13.64 8.55
C THR A 41 15.74 14.52 8.85
N VAL A 42 14.67 14.45 8.06
CA VAL A 42 13.36 14.91 8.52
C VAL A 42 12.98 13.89 9.57
N PRO A 43 13.12 14.19 10.87
CA PRO A 43 12.80 13.20 11.87
C PRO A 43 11.28 13.06 11.84
N CYS A 44 10.77 11.86 12.07
CA CYS A 44 9.40 11.72 12.57
C CYS A 44 9.37 12.22 14.02
N THR A 45 9.72 13.49 14.24
CA THR A 45 9.60 14.20 15.51
C THR A 45 8.32 15.01 15.41
N ASP A 46 7.39 14.70 16.30
CA ASP A 46 6.37 15.46 17.04
C ASP A 46 6.01 16.94 16.70
N SER A 47 6.59 17.56 15.68
CA SER A 47 6.21 18.88 15.16
C SER A 47 5.48 18.78 13.81
N VAL A 48 4.70 17.71 13.62
CA VAL A 48 3.50 17.86 12.78
C VAL A 48 2.50 18.62 13.63
N SER A 49 2.37 19.93 13.37
CA SER A 49 1.28 20.78 13.84
C SER A 49 -0.02 19.96 13.88
N GLU A 50 -0.55 19.80 15.09
CA GLU A 50 -1.79 19.14 15.50
C GLU A 50 -2.76 18.81 14.35
N THR A 51 -2.55 17.67 13.69
CA THR A 51 -3.47 17.15 12.67
C THR A 51 -3.90 15.74 13.08
N VAL A 52 -4.83 15.69 14.04
CA VAL A 52 -5.82 14.63 14.29
C VAL A 52 -5.41 13.19 13.91
N GLY A 53 -4.30 12.71 14.47
CA GLY A 53 -3.89 11.32 14.41
C GLY A 53 -3.34 10.87 15.77
N CYS A 54 -3.57 9.62 16.14
CA CYS A 54 -3.01 9.04 17.36
C CYS A 54 -1.48 8.96 17.29
N ALA A 55 -0.79 9.14 18.42
CA ALA A 55 0.64 8.86 18.53
C ALA A 55 0.92 7.39 18.20
N LYS A 56 1.96 7.13 17.40
CA LYS A 56 2.31 5.77 16.93
C LYS A 56 3.21 5.06 17.92
N LEU A 57 2.97 3.76 18.11
CA LEU A 57 3.78 2.91 18.99
C LEU A 57 5.13 2.57 18.33
N PRO A 58 6.19 2.36 19.11
CA PRO A 58 7.44 1.82 18.58
C PRO A 58 7.24 0.40 18.06
N LEU A 59 8.07 -0.01 17.09
CA LEU A 59 8.08 -1.39 16.59
C LEU A 59 8.67 -2.34 17.64
N SER A 60 7.96 -3.42 17.94
CA SER A 60 8.44 -4.54 18.77
C SER A 60 9.21 -5.57 17.92
N PRO A 61 9.90 -6.54 18.54
CA PRO A 61 10.59 -7.62 17.82
C PRO A 61 9.67 -8.50 16.96
N ASP A 62 8.39 -8.59 17.32
CA ASP A 62 7.33 -9.33 16.61
C ASP A 62 6.46 -8.41 15.73
N ALA A 63 6.95 -7.21 15.39
CA ALA A 63 6.30 -6.33 14.43
C ALA A 63 6.06 -7.04 13.09
N ILE A 64 4.95 -6.71 12.44
CA ILE A 64 4.57 -7.32 11.17
C ILE A 64 4.71 -6.27 10.07
N VAL A 65 5.47 -6.60 9.04
CA VAL A 65 5.49 -5.86 7.77
C VAL A 65 4.88 -6.79 6.74
N ARG A 66 3.85 -6.34 6.03
CA ARG A 66 3.08 -7.20 5.12
C ARG A 66 2.75 -6.50 3.83
N LEU A 67 2.77 -7.27 2.75
CA LEU A 67 2.15 -6.90 1.48
C LEU A 67 0.89 -7.74 1.30
N SER A 68 -0.26 -7.10 1.38
CA SER A 68 -1.54 -7.72 1.00
C SER A 68 -1.80 -7.44 -0.47
N LYS A 69 -1.78 -8.49 -1.30
CA LYS A 69 -2.03 -8.40 -2.74
C LYS A 69 -3.43 -8.90 -3.02
N ILE A 70 -4.24 -8.05 -3.63
CA ILE A 70 -5.68 -8.22 -3.74
C ILE A 70 -6.07 -8.03 -5.20
N GLU A 71 -6.79 -9.00 -5.75
CA GLU A 71 -7.47 -8.83 -7.04
C GLU A 71 -8.95 -8.65 -6.77
N VAL A 72 -9.54 -7.60 -7.32
CA VAL A 72 -10.95 -7.25 -7.15
C VAL A 72 -11.68 -7.47 -8.47
N TYR A 73 -12.92 -7.95 -8.41
CA TYR A 73 -13.75 -8.06 -9.60
C TYR A 73 -14.04 -6.67 -10.19
N PRO A 74 -13.88 -6.47 -11.52
CA PRO A 74 -14.01 -5.16 -12.18
C PRO A 74 -15.27 -4.35 -11.82
N GLY A 75 -16.42 -5.03 -11.66
CA GLY A 75 -17.70 -4.37 -11.36
C GLY A 75 -17.81 -3.80 -9.94
N TYR A 76 -16.86 -4.08 -9.05
CA TYR A 76 -16.88 -3.65 -7.65
C TYR A 76 -15.78 -2.65 -7.29
N MET A 77 -14.96 -2.20 -8.26
CA MET A 77 -13.77 -1.38 -7.96
C MET A 77 -14.09 -0.11 -7.18
N ASP A 78 -15.06 0.68 -7.62
CA ASP A 78 -15.42 1.93 -6.95
C ASP A 78 -15.91 1.69 -5.52
N GLU A 79 -16.70 0.64 -5.32
CA GLU A 79 -17.22 0.26 -4.01
C GLU A 79 -16.10 -0.25 -3.09
N TYR A 80 -15.22 -1.09 -3.61
CA TYR A 80 -14.08 -1.63 -2.89
C TYR A 80 -13.11 -0.52 -2.46
N VAL A 81 -12.78 0.42 -3.36
CA VAL A 81 -11.89 1.55 -3.06
C VAL A 81 -12.48 2.39 -1.93
N ARG A 82 -13.80 2.64 -1.92
CA ARG A 82 -14.46 3.36 -0.83
C ARG A 82 -14.26 2.65 0.52
N TYR A 83 -14.47 1.33 0.56
CA TYR A 83 -14.24 0.53 1.78
C TYR A 83 -12.77 0.52 2.22
N ALA A 84 -11.84 0.37 1.27
CA ALA A 84 -10.40 0.31 1.53
C ALA A 84 -9.85 1.66 2.04
N THR A 85 -10.31 2.78 1.47
CA THR A 85 -9.92 4.12 1.92
C THR A 85 -10.49 4.42 3.31
N GLU A 86 -11.75 4.08 3.57
CA GLU A 86 -12.40 4.29 4.88
C GLU A 86 -11.66 3.52 5.99
N VAL A 87 -11.40 2.22 5.80
CA VAL A 87 -10.68 1.42 6.80
C VAL A 87 -9.24 1.91 6.97
N GLY A 88 -8.57 2.27 5.86
CA GLY A 88 -7.23 2.85 5.84
C GLY A 88 -7.11 4.08 6.71
N GLU A 89 -7.99 5.05 6.47
CA GLU A 89 -8.02 6.32 7.19
C GLU A 89 -8.33 6.14 8.69
N ILE A 90 -9.40 5.41 9.02
CA ILE A 90 -9.79 5.21 10.43
C ILE A 90 -8.65 4.54 11.20
N SER A 91 -8.07 3.49 10.64
CA SER A 91 -6.99 2.75 11.31
C SER A 91 -5.75 3.62 11.52
N LEU A 92 -5.32 4.35 10.49
CA LEU A 92 -4.17 5.25 10.61
C LEU A 92 -4.41 6.39 11.60
N ARG A 93 -5.64 6.87 11.75
CA ARG A 93 -5.94 7.98 12.67
C ARG A 93 -6.18 7.52 14.11
N THR A 94 -6.70 6.31 14.31
CA THR A 94 -7.22 5.87 15.62
C THR A 94 -6.43 4.73 16.26
N GLU A 95 -5.62 4.00 15.50
CA GLU A 95 -4.87 2.85 16.01
C GLU A 95 -3.37 3.17 16.16
N PRO A 96 -2.86 3.29 17.41
CA PRO A 96 -1.44 3.57 17.67
C PRO A 96 -0.50 2.51 17.09
N GLY A 97 -0.95 1.25 17.03
CA GLY A 97 -0.17 0.12 16.54
C GLY A 97 -0.23 -0.08 15.02
N VAL A 98 -1.05 0.67 14.28
CA VAL A 98 -1.06 0.66 12.81
C VAL A 98 -0.13 1.75 12.32
N ILE A 99 1.09 1.37 11.95
CA ILE A 99 2.18 2.30 11.58
C ILE A 99 2.06 2.77 10.14
N ALA A 100 1.71 1.86 9.23
CA ALA A 100 1.44 2.16 7.84
C ALA A 100 0.29 1.31 7.33
N MET A 101 -0.54 1.91 6.48
CA MET A 101 -1.55 1.22 5.69
C MET A 101 -1.69 1.98 4.37
N TYR A 102 -0.81 1.66 3.43
CA TYR A 102 -0.66 2.37 2.18
C TYR A 102 -1.09 1.49 1.01
N ALA A 103 -2.32 1.70 0.55
CA ALA A 103 -2.91 0.97 -0.57
C ALA A 103 -2.57 1.64 -1.90
N VAL A 104 -2.14 0.83 -2.87
CA VAL A 104 -1.83 1.25 -4.24
C VAL A 104 -2.44 0.30 -5.25
N ALA A 105 -2.83 0.81 -6.41
CA ALA A 105 -3.26 0.02 -7.55
C ALA A 105 -2.12 -0.11 -8.57
N GLU A 106 -2.02 -1.27 -9.25
CA GLU A 106 -1.14 -1.38 -10.42
C GLU A 106 -1.61 -0.41 -11.52
N LYS A 107 -0.67 0.22 -12.23
CA LYS A 107 -1.00 1.17 -13.31
C LYS A 107 -1.58 0.43 -14.52
N GLU A 108 -1.06 -0.77 -14.79
CA GLU A 108 -1.42 -1.60 -15.94
C GLU A 108 -2.70 -2.40 -15.69
N ASN A 109 -3.03 -2.68 -14.43
CA ASN A 109 -4.26 -3.36 -14.04
C ASN A 109 -4.81 -2.81 -12.72
N PRO A 110 -5.67 -1.78 -12.78
CA PRO A 110 -6.22 -1.14 -11.58
C PRO A 110 -7.01 -2.07 -10.65
N CYS A 111 -7.47 -3.23 -11.15
CA CYS A 111 -8.14 -4.25 -10.33
C CYS A 111 -7.19 -5.02 -9.39
N LYS A 112 -5.88 -4.84 -9.56
CA LYS A 112 -4.86 -5.39 -8.66
C LYS A 112 -4.39 -4.31 -7.71
N ILE A 113 -4.72 -4.50 -6.44
CA ILE A 113 -4.36 -3.63 -5.34
C ILE A 113 -3.26 -4.31 -4.52
N THR A 114 -2.26 -3.54 -4.10
CA THR A 114 -1.28 -3.96 -3.09
C THR A 114 -1.33 -2.98 -1.93
N ILE A 115 -1.39 -3.49 -0.71
CA ILE A 115 -1.36 -2.70 0.51
C ILE A 115 -0.06 -2.99 1.25
N LEU A 116 0.75 -1.96 1.50
CA LEU A 116 1.81 -2.02 2.49
C LEU A 116 1.21 -1.79 3.87
N GLU A 117 1.31 -2.80 4.71
CA GLU A 117 0.83 -2.78 6.08
C GLU A 117 2.00 -2.95 7.04
N ILE A 118 2.08 -2.09 8.05
CA ILE A 118 3.07 -2.21 9.12
C ILE A 118 2.33 -2.11 10.45
N TYR A 119 2.44 -3.16 11.24
CA TYR A 119 1.89 -3.24 12.60
C TYR A 119 3.02 -3.23 13.61
N SER A 120 2.86 -2.49 14.70
CA SER A 120 3.89 -2.33 15.73
C SER A 120 4.23 -3.63 16.45
N SER A 121 3.31 -4.60 16.47
CA SER A 121 3.45 -5.92 17.09
C SER A 121 2.39 -6.88 16.55
N ARG A 122 2.45 -8.16 16.91
CA ARG A 122 1.37 -9.11 16.62
C ARG A 122 0.07 -8.71 17.32
N GLU A 123 0.15 -8.25 18.56
CA GLU A 123 -1.01 -7.78 19.31
C GLU A 123 -1.72 -6.60 18.62
N ALA A 124 -0.95 -5.68 18.04
CA ALA A 124 -1.51 -4.56 17.27
C ALA A 124 -2.29 -5.05 16.05
N TYR A 125 -1.76 -6.05 15.34
CA TYR A 125 -2.46 -6.70 14.23
C TYR A 125 -3.75 -7.40 14.69
N ASP A 126 -3.69 -8.16 15.79
CA ASP A 126 -4.85 -8.89 16.30
C ASP A 126 -5.98 -7.92 16.75
N LYS A 127 -5.62 -6.78 17.38
CA LYS A 127 -6.56 -5.69 17.69
C LYS A 127 -7.16 -5.07 16.43
N HIS A 128 -6.32 -4.81 15.43
CA HIS A 128 -6.76 -4.23 14.17
C HIS A 128 -7.82 -5.10 13.48
N ILE A 129 -7.58 -6.42 13.34
CA ILE A 129 -8.54 -7.32 12.68
C ILE A 129 -9.81 -7.57 13.50
N ALA A 130 -9.77 -7.32 14.82
CA ALA A 130 -10.94 -7.41 15.70
C ALA A 130 -11.80 -6.14 15.70
N SER A 131 -11.29 -5.02 15.18
CA SER A 131 -11.94 -3.72 15.20
C SER A 131 -13.24 -3.66 14.39
N GLU A 132 -14.14 -2.74 14.74
CA GLU A 132 -15.41 -2.55 14.03
C GLU A 132 -15.20 -2.14 12.57
N HIS A 133 -14.31 -1.18 12.30
CA HIS A 133 -14.03 -0.70 10.95
C HIS A 133 -13.40 -1.78 10.07
N PHE A 134 -12.48 -2.59 10.60
CA PHE A 134 -11.93 -3.72 9.85
C PHE A 134 -13.00 -4.78 9.56
N ARG A 135 -13.84 -5.13 10.54
CA ARG A 135 -14.93 -6.08 10.33
C ARG A 135 -15.89 -5.60 9.26
N ARG A 136 -16.27 -4.31 9.28
CA ARG A 136 -17.11 -3.68 8.24
C ARG A 136 -16.47 -3.76 6.86
N TYR A 137 -15.18 -3.43 6.75
CA TYR A 137 -14.41 -3.60 5.51
C TYR A 137 -14.45 -5.05 5.03
N LYS A 138 -14.13 -6.00 5.91
CA LYS A 138 -13.99 -7.41 5.56
C LYS A 138 -15.32 -8.02 5.13
N THR A 139 -16.41 -7.75 5.84
CA THR A 139 -17.74 -8.26 5.49
C THR A 139 -18.30 -7.56 4.26
N GLY A 140 -18.11 -6.24 4.14
CA GLY A 140 -18.59 -5.45 3.01
C GLY A 140 -17.93 -5.84 1.69
N THR A 141 -16.65 -6.20 1.72
CA THR A 141 -15.86 -6.51 0.51
C THR A 141 -15.81 -8.00 0.15
N LEU A 142 -16.40 -8.89 0.96
CA LEU A 142 -16.25 -10.34 0.82
C LEU A 142 -16.57 -10.86 -0.60
N LYS A 143 -17.64 -10.33 -1.22
CA LYS A 143 -18.08 -10.70 -2.58
C LYS A 143 -17.29 -10.02 -3.71
N MET A 144 -16.46 -9.04 -3.38
CA MET A 144 -15.74 -8.18 -4.34
C MET A 144 -14.35 -8.72 -4.65
N VAL A 145 -13.74 -9.40 -3.67
CA VAL A 145 -12.37 -9.91 -3.75
C VAL A 145 -12.35 -11.22 -4.53
N LYS A 146 -11.61 -11.23 -5.63
CA LYS A 146 -11.33 -12.41 -6.46
C LYS A 146 -10.17 -13.23 -5.90
N SER A 147 -9.11 -12.58 -5.42
CA SER A 147 -7.99 -13.25 -4.76
C SER A 147 -7.35 -12.35 -3.70
N LEU A 148 -6.77 -12.99 -2.67
CA LEU A 148 -6.05 -12.33 -1.58
C LEU A 148 -4.80 -13.15 -1.25
N ILE A 149 -3.63 -12.51 -1.34
CA ILE A 149 -2.35 -13.07 -0.90
C ILE A 149 -1.83 -12.18 0.24
N LEU A 150 -1.57 -12.79 1.39
CA LEU A 150 -0.94 -12.14 2.53
C LEU A 150 0.51 -12.58 2.57
N SER A 151 1.43 -11.65 2.32
CA SER A 151 2.86 -11.94 2.27
C SER A 151 3.59 -11.12 3.31
N ASP A 152 3.97 -11.75 4.41
CA ASP A 152 4.83 -11.12 5.42
C ASP A 152 6.23 -10.89 4.84
N GLN A 153 6.83 -9.76 5.19
CA GLN A 153 8.09 -9.26 4.64
C GLN A 153 9.12 -9.04 5.74
N THR A 154 10.39 -9.18 5.37
CA THR A 154 11.51 -8.74 6.19
C THR A 154 12.07 -7.44 5.59
N PRO A 155 12.01 -6.30 6.30
CA PRO A 155 12.63 -5.07 5.82
C PRO A 155 14.13 -5.27 5.61
N LEU A 156 14.64 -4.85 4.44
CA LEU A 156 16.06 -5.02 4.11
C LEU A 156 16.98 -4.09 4.92
N ASN A 157 16.49 -2.89 5.25
CA ASN A 157 17.25 -1.92 6.04
C ASN A 157 16.49 -1.62 7.36
N PRO A 158 16.96 -2.11 8.52
CA PRO A 158 16.30 -1.88 9.80
C PRO A 158 16.33 -0.41 10.26
N ALA A 159 17.23 0.39 9.70
CA ALA A 159 17.29 1.84 9.94
C ALA A 159 16.25 2.63 9.13
N SER A 160 15.67 2.04 8.08
CA SER A 160 14.61 2.68 7.31
C SER A 160 13.35 2.83 8.18
N LYS A 161 12.75 4.02 8.15
CA LYS A 161 11.51 4.34 8.84
C LYS A 161 10.50 4.89 7.85
N ILE A 162 9.23 4.51 8.03
CA ILE A 162 8.09 5.01 7.26
C ILE A 162 7.16 5.72 8.24
N CYS A 163 6.72 6.92 7.85
CA CYS A 163 5.72 7.68 8.59
C CYS A 163 4.57 8.01 7.64
N ASN A 164 3.41 7.38 7.88
CA ASN A 164 2.25 7.44 7.00
C ASN A 164 1.16 8.29 7.65
N PHE A 165 0.81 9.40 7.01
CA PHE A 165 -0.23 10.32 7.47
C PHE A 165 -1.32 10.47 6.42
N ILE A 166 -2.53 10.78 6.86
CA ILE A 166 -3.66 11.17 6.01
C ILE A 166 -3.97 12.64 6.32
N TYR A 167 -3.89 13.50 5.31
CA TYR A 167 -4.27 14.90 5.44
C TYR A 167 -5.79 15.06 5.42
N LYS A 168 -6.28 16.07 6.13
CA LYS A 168 -7.68 16.51 6.04
C LYS A 168 -7.93 17.36 4.81
#